data_AF-A0A8E2AQU0-F1
#
_entry.id   AF-A0A8E2AQU0-F1
#
_cell.length_a   1.000
_cell.length_b   1.000
_cell.length_c   1.000
_cell.angle_alpha   90.00
_cell.angle_beta   90.00
_cell.angle_gamma   90.00
#
_symmetry.space_group_name_H-M   'P 1'
#
loop_
_entity.id
_entity.type
_entity.pdbx_description
1 polymer ?
#
loop_
_entity_poly.entity_id
_entity_poly.type
_entity_poly.pdbx_seq_one_letter_code
_entity_poly.pdbx_strand_id
1 'polypeptide(L)'
;PYSLYQPFSRAAQLFSIATSVLGVAERLRLATQRAHWAQQADGVLAQMRMEGLEAGVQDWRGAVAGARGRCWLVVGTARGESSETALEGGADPAVVLNAPDAADAREALGTAITCFERAKGSAASSVEETEISPLIAEALLTLENLTADENTREELYARSQVEAGEDL
;
A
#
# COMPACT_ATOMS: atom_id res chain seq x y z
N PRO A 1 23.14 2.73 -38.09
CA PRO A 1 21.81 2.46 -37.53
C PRO A 1 21.90 1.41 -36.42
N TYR A 2 22.06 1.86 -35.17
CA TYR A 2 22.02 0.97 -34.00
C TYR A 2 20.55 0.62 -33.74
N SER A 3 20.26 -0.67 -33.74
CA SER A 3 18.94 -1.21 -33.43
C SER A 3 18.58 -0.85 -31.99
N LEU A 4 17.56 0.00 -31.79
CA LEU A 4 16.95 0.31 -30.49
C LEU A 4 16.07 -0.85 -30.01
N TYR A 5 16.52 -2.10 -30.19
CA TYR A 5 15.77 -3.26 -29.75
C TYR A 5 16.04 -3.47 -28.27
N GLN A 6 15.16 -2.97 -27.42
CA GLN A 6 15.11 -3.42 -26.04
C GLN A 6 14.58 -4.86 -26.03
N PRO A 7 15.36 -5.85 -25.54
CA PRO A 7 14.88 -7.22 -25.44
C PRO A 7 13.64 -7.27 -24.53
N PHE A 8 12.67 -8.11 -24.89
CA PHE A 8 11.45 -8.30 -24.12
C PHE A 8 11.78 -8.76 -22.70
N SER A 9 11.34 -8.01 -21.69
CA SER A 9 11.41 -8.38 -20.29
C SER A 9 10.00 -8.62 -19.76
N ARG A 10 9.69 -9.89 -19.43
CA ARG A 10 8.41 -10.27 -18.82
C ARG A 10 8.16 -9.46 -17.54
N ALA A 11 9.18 -9.33 -16.69
CA ALA A 11 9.12 -8.55 -15.46
C ALA A 11 8.70 -7.10 -15.71
N ALA A 12 9.35 -6.44 -16.67
CA ALA A 12 9.04 -5.05 -17.01
C ALA A 12 7.59 -4.89 -17.53
N GLN A 13 7.11 -5.85 -18.33
CA GLN A 13 5.73 -5.84 -18.83
C GLN A 13 4.71 -6.06 -17.72
N LEU A 14 4.93 -7.04 -16.83
CA LEU A 14 4.06 -7.28 -15.69
C LEU A 14 3.99 -6.06 -14.76
N PHE A 15 5.14 -5.47 -14.47
CA PHE A 15 5.20 -4.26 -13.63
C PHE A 15 4.45 -3.09 -14.28
N SER A 16 4.66 -2.87 -15.58
CA SER A 16 3.98 -1.81 -16.33
C SER A 16 2.46 -2.01 -16.37
N ILE A 17 2.00 -3.23 -16.61
CA ILE A 17 0.57 -3.57 -16.58
C ILE A 17 0.01 -3.32 -15.18
N ALA A 18 0.63 -3.88 -14.15
CA ALA A 18 0.13 -3.78 -12.79
C ALA A 18 0.07 -2.33 -12.29
N THR A 19 1.13 -1.55 -12.52
CA THR A 19 1.17 -0.13 -12.12
C THR A 19 0.19 0.73 -12.91
N SER A 20 -0.08 0.40 -14.18
CA SER A 20 -1.13 1.06 -14.96
C SER A 20 -2.52 0.76 -14.41
N VAL A 21 -2.80 -0.51 -14.04
CA VAL A 21 -4.07 -0.90 -13.40
C VAL A 21 -4.22 -0.23 -12.03
N LEU A 22 -3.17 -0.21 -11.21
CA LEU A 22 -3.15 0.50 -9.93
C LEU A 22 -3.45 1.99 -10.10
N GLY A 23 -2.80 2.67 -11.06
CA GLY A 23 -3.05 4.08 -11.34
C GLY A 23 -4.47 4.37 -11.86
N VAL A 24 -5.19 3.38 -12.39
CA VAL A 24 -6.64 3.48 -12.64
C VAL A 24 -7.41 3.28 -11.33
N ALA A 25 -7.09 2.23 -10.57
CA ALA A 25 -7.76 1.90 -9.31
C ALA A 25 -7.78 3.08 -8.33
N GLU A 26 -6.66 3.79 -8.17
CA GLU A 26 -6.52 4.97 -7.29
C GLU A 26 -7.48 6.11 -7.63
N ARG A 27 -7.98 6.17 -8.87
CA ARG A 27 -8.86 7.25 -9.36
C ARG A 27 -10.33 6.85 -9.46
N LEU A 28 -10.67 5.60 -9.14
CA LEU A 28 -12.07 5.16 -9.19
C LEU A 28 -12.86 5.75 -8.01
N ARG A 29 -14.10 6.16 -8.30
CA ARG A 29 -14.96 6.80 -7.29
C ARG A 29 -15.53 5.82 -6.28
N LEU A 30 -15.87 4.61 -6.72
CA LEU A 30 -16.51 3.61 -5.89
C LEU A 30 -15.45 2.80 -5.15
N ALA A 31 -15.53 2.76 -3.81
CA ALA A 31 -14.62 2.04 -2.94
C ALA A 31 -14.47 0.56 -3.33
N THR A 32 -15.59 -0.13 -3.59
CA THR A 32 -15.61 -1.53 -4.03
C THR A 32 -14.85 -1.75 -5.34
N GLN A 33 -14.91 -0.79 -6.27
CA GLN A 33 -14.14 -0.86 -7.52
C GLN A 33 -12.66 -0.57 -7.29
N ARG A 34 -12.31 0.42 -6.44
CA ARG A 34 -10.92 0.68 -6.04
C ARG A 34 -10.27 -0.58 -5.47
N ALA A 35 -10.90 -1.18 -4.46
CA ALA A 35 -10.39 -2.39 -3.82
C ALA A 35 -10.26 -3.55 -4.80
N HIS A 36 -11.27 -3.78 -5.65
CA HIS A 36 -11.25 -4.85 -6.63
C HIS A 36 -10.06 -4.72 -7.60
N TRP A 37 -9.89 -3.56 -8.23
CA TRP A 37 -8.82 -3.36 -9.22
C TRP A 37 -7.43 -3.29 -8.60
N ALA A 38 -7.31 -2.74 -7.38
CA ALA A 38 -6.05 -2.77 -6.64
C ALA A 38 -5.63 -4.20 -6.27
N GLN A 39 -6.58 -5.08 -5.90
CA GLN A 39 -6.29 -6.51 -5.68
C GLN A 39 -5.87 -7.22 -6.98
N GLN A 40 -6.48 -6.90 -8.12
CA GLN A 40 -6.04 -7.45 -9.41
C GLN A 40 -4.61 -7.01 -9.74
N ALA A 41 -4.26 -5.76 -9.49
CA ALA A 41 -2.90 -5.26 -9.66
C ALA A 41 -1.90 -5.98 -8.73
N ASP A 42 -2.23 -6.17 -7.45
CA ASP A 42 -1.40 -6.95 -6.52
C ASP A 42 -1.19 -8.39 -6.99
N GLY A 43 -2.24 -9.02 -7.52
CA GLY A 43 -2.16 -10.38 -8.09
C GLY A 43 -1.18 -10.51 -9.26
N VAL A 44 -1.04 -9.46 -10.08
CA VAL A 44 -0.02 -9.41 -11.14
C VAL A 44 1.37 -9.20 -10.55
N LEU A 45 1.53 -8.27 -9.60
CA LEU A 45 2.81 -8.00 -8.91
C LEU A 45 3.32 -9.21 -8.12
N ALA A 46 2.42 -10.01 -7.55
CA ALA A 46 2.76 -11.23 -6.82
C ALA A 46 3.47 -12.26 -7.71
N GLN A 47 3.25 -12.23 -9.03
CA GLN A 47 3.93 -13.12 -9.99
C GLN A 47 5.41 -12.74 -10.20
N MET A 48 5.81 -11.53 -9.80
CA MET A 48 7.17 -11.02 -9.97
C MET A 48 8.09 -11.34 -8.77
N ARG A 49 7.57 -12.00 -7.72
CA ARG A 49 8.27 -12.17 -6.43
C ARG A 49 9.60 -12.93 -6.49
N MET A 50 9.91 -13.57 -7.62
CA MET A 50 11.13 -14.35 -7.87
C MET A 50 11.95 -13.85 -9.07
N GLU A 51 11.50 -12.81 -9.78
CA GLU A 51 12.21 -12.28 -10.95
C GLU A 51 13.27 -11.25 -10.52
N GLY A 52 14.52 -11.37 -11.00
CA GLY A 52 15.61 -10.42 -10.67
C GLY A 52 16.68 -10.92 -9.69
N LEU A 53 16.69 -12.22 -9.35
CA LEU A 53 17.77 -12.82 -8.53
C LEU A 53 19.03 -13.18 -9.33
N GLU A 54 19.01 -13.02 -10.66
CA GLU A 54 20.14 -13.30 -11.53
C GLU A 54 21.05 -12.08 -11.68
N ALA A 55 22.37 -12.30 -11.64
CA ALA A 55 23.36 -11.24 -11.79
C ALA A 55 23.22 -10.53 -13.15
N GLY A 56 23.07 -9.21 -13.13
CA GLY A 56 22.89 -8.38 -14.33
C GLY A 56 21.43 -8.16 -14.74
N VAL A 57 20.46 -8.70 -13.98
CA VAL A 57 19.03 -8.37 -14.11
C VAL A 57 18.69 -7.24 -13.14
N GLN A 58 17.82 -6.32 -13.56
CA GLN A 58 17.29 -5.26 -12.70
C GLN A 58 16.65 -5.85 -11.43
N ASP A 59 17.02 -5.34 -10.26
CA ASP A 59 16.38 -5.72 -9.00
C ASP A 59 15.01 -5.04 -8.90
N TRP A 60 13.95 -5.85 -8.92
CA TRP A 60 12.57 -5.37 -8.85
C TRP A 60 12.01 -5.37 -7.42
N ARG A 61 12.75 -5.85 -6.42
CA ARG A 61 12.20 -6.10 -5.08
C ARG A 61 11.63 -4.84 -4.43
N GLY A 62 12.40 -3.74 -4.43
CA GLY A 62 11.96 -2.47 -3.87
C GLY A 62 10.73 -1.91 -4.60
N ALA A 63 10.81 -1.82 -5.93
CA ALA A 63 9.73 -1.31 -6.77
C ALA A 63 8.43 -2.13 -6.65
N VAL A 64 8.54 -3.47 -6.67
CA VAL A 64 7.40 -4.38 -6.48
C VAL A 64 6.85 -4.24 -5.07
N ALA A 65 7.70 -4.20 -4.03
CA ALA A 65 7.24 -4.01 -2.66
C ALA A 65 6.46 -2.69 -2.50
N GLY A 66 6.95 -1.58 -3.06
CA GLY A 66 6.27 -0.29 -3.01
C GLY A 66 4.95 -0.27 -3.77
N ALA A 67 4.93 -0.82 -4.99
CA ALA A 67 3.71 -0.94 -5.79
C ALA A 67 2.64 -1.82 -5.10
N ARG A 68 3.06 -2.92 -4.47
CA ARG A 68 2.16 -3.77 -3.68
C ARG A 68 1.65 -3.04 -2.44
N GLY A 69 2.51 -2.28 -1.75
CA GLY A 69 2.11 -1.43 -0.64
C GLY A 69 0.98 -0.48 -1.03
N ARG A 70 1.12 0.20 -2.18
CA ARG A 70 0.07 1.08 -2.72
C ARG A 70 -1.23 0.32 -3.05
N CYS A 71 -1.14 -0.88 -3.63
CA CYS A 71 -2.33 -1.71 -3.87
C CYS A 71 -3.07 -1.98 -2.56
N TRP A 72 -2.37 -2.39 -1.51
CA TRP A 72 -2.97 -2.72 -0.22
C TRP A 72 -3.45 -1.49 0.54
N LEU A 73 -2.80 -0.33 0.38
CA LEU A 73 -3.28 0.95 0.91
C LEU A 73 -4.64 1.33 0.30
N VAL A 74 -4.78 1.21 -1.02
CA VAL A 74 -6.06 1.44 -1.72
C VAL A 74 -7.13 0.44 -1.26
N VAL A 75 -6.78 -0.82 -1.05
CA VAL A 75 -7.72 -1.84 -0.54
C VAL A 75 -8.16 -1.53 0.88
N GLY A 76 -7.22 -1.19 1.76
CA GLY A 76 -7.47 -0.91 3.17
C GLY A 76 -8.36 0.32 3.37
N THR A 77 -8.00 1.43 2.75
CA THR A 77 -8.78 2.69 2.77
C THR A 77 -10.18 2.47 2.20
N ALA A 78 -10.32 1.79 1.06
CA ALA A 78 -11.63 1.52 0.46
C ALA A 78 -12.53 0.61 1.32
N ARG A 79 -11.95 -0.33 2.07
CA ARG A 79 -12.72 -1.17 3.01
C ARG A 79 -13.06 -0.42 4.30
N GLY A 80 -12.20 0.50 4.73
CA GLY A 80 -12.39 1.33 5.91
C GLY A 80 -13.44 2.44 5.75
N GLU A 81 -13.69 2.90 4.52
CA GLU A 81 -14.54 4.06 4.23
C GLU A 81 -15.95 3.97 4.85
N SER A 82 -16.57 2.78 4.87
CA SER A 82 -17.88 2.57 5.51
C SER A 82 -17.83 2.74 7.03
N SER A 83 -16.73 2.30 7.64
CA SER A 83 -16.49 2.40 9.08
C SER A 83 -16.23 3.85 9.47
N GLU A 84 -15.38 4.56 8.71
CA GLU A 84 -15.12 5.99 8.90
C GLU A 84 -16.40 6.81 8.78
N THR A 85 -17.19 6.59 7.72
CA THR A 85 -18.49 7.27 7.54
C THR A 85 -19.45 7.01 8.70
N ALA A 86 -19.50 5.78 9.22
CA ALA A 86 -20.36 5.44 10.34
C ALA A 86 -19.92 6.12 11.65
N LEU A 87 -18.61 6.15 11.92
CA LEU A 87 -18.03 6.83 13.08
C LEU A 87 -18.28 8.35 13.01
N GLU A 88 -18.08 8.97 11.85
CA GLU A 88 -18.41 10.39 11.62
C GLU A 88 -19.90 10.69 11.82
N GLY A 89 -20.76 9.72 11.47
CA GLY A 89 -22.20 9.77 11.71
C GLY A 89 -22.63 9.57 13.17
N GLY A 90 -21.68 9.34 14.09
CA GLY A 90 -21.94 9.13 15.51
C GLY A 90 -22.42 7.71 15.87
N ALA A 91 -22.16 6.72 15.00
CA ALA A 91 -22.40 5.33 15.35
C ALA A 91 -21.49 4.89 16.51
N ASP A 92 -21.94 3.89 17.29
CA ASP A 92 -21.17 3.35 18.40
C ASP A 92 -19.83 2.77 17.92
N PRO A 93 -18.67 3.32 18.35
CA PRO A 93 -17.37 2.83 17.94
C PRO A 93 -17.13 1.36 18.27
N ALA A 94 -17.71 0.86 19.37
CA ALA A 94 -17.56 -0.55 19.75
C ALA A 94 -18.23 -1.49 18.75
N VAL A 95 -19.28 -1.05 18.06
CA VAL A 95 -19.95 -1.85 17.03
C VAL A 95 -19.19 -1.73 15.71
N VAL A 96 -18.86 -0.51 15.30
CA VAL A 96 -18.21 -0.25 13.99
C VAL A 96 -16.83 -0.87 13.91
N LEU A 97 -15.98 -0.65 14.92
CA LEU A 97 -14.59 -1.13 14.90
C LEU A 97 -14.48 -2.65 15.01
N ASN A 98 -15.51 -3.34 15.49
CA ASN A 98 -15.55 -4.81 15.55
C ASN A 98 -16.28 -5.43 14.35
N ALA A 99 -16.72 -4.63 13.37
CA ALA A 99 -17.34 -5.13 12.16
C ALA A 99 -16.33 -5.87 11.26
N PRO A 100 -16.77 -6.85 10.45
CA PRO A 100 -15.92 -7.56 9.51
C PRO A 100 -15.16 -6.62 8.55
N ASP A 101 -15.82 -5.59 8.02
CA ASP A 101 -15.21 -4.63 7.10
C ASP A 101 -14.05 -3.87 7.75
N ALA A 102 -14.18 -3.49 9.03
CA ALA A 102 -13.12 -2.84 9.80
C ALA A 102 -11.94 -3.79 10.02
N ALA A 103 -12.19 -5.08 10.27
CA ALA A 103 -11.13 -6.08 10.39
C ALA A 103 -10.39 -6.29 9.06
N ASP A 104 -11.12 -6.44 7.96
CA ASP A 104 -10.55 -6.59 6.61
C ASP A 104 -9.76 -5.36 6.16
N ALA A 105 -10.17 -4.17 6.59
CA ALA A 105 -9.44 -2.92 6.36
C ALA A 105 -8.12 -2.89 7.14
N ARG A 106 -8.16 -3.23 8.45
CA ARG A 106 -6.94 -3.32 9.28
C ARG A 106 -5.92 -4.31 8.73
N GLU A 107 -6.36 -5.49 8.29
CA GLU A 107 -5.48 -6.50 7.69
C GLU A 107 -4.81 -5.97 6.41
N ALA A 108 -5.58 -5.33 5.53
CA ALA A 108 -5.07 -4.74 4.31
C ALA A 108 -4.06 -3.60 4.59
N LEU A 109 -4.36 -2.72 5.55
CA LEU A 109 -3.45 -1.62 5.94
C LEU A 109 -2.16 -2.16 6.57
N GLY A 110 -2.24 -3.18 7.43
CA GLY A 110 -1.05 -3.85 7.99
C GLY A 110 -0.19 -4.50 6.89
N THR A 111 -0.83 -5.06 5.87
CA THR A 111 -0.13 -5.59 4.68
C THR A 111 0.55 -4.46 3.89
N ALA A 112 -0.12 -3.32 3.72
CA ALA A 112 0.43 -2.14 3.05
C ALA A 112 1.70 -1.64 3.75
N ILE A 113 1.63 -1.45 5.08
CA ILE A 113 2.76 -1.01 5.91
C ILE A 113 3.94 -1.97 5.76
N THR A 114 3.70 -3.28 5.89
CA THR A 114 4.73 -4.32 5.74
C THR A 114 5.39 -4.27 4.36
N CYS A 115 4.62 -4.00 3.30
CA CYS A 115 5.14 -3.85 1.95
C CYS A 115 5.98 -2.58 1.79
N PHE A 116 5.53 -1.45 2.34
CA PHE A 116 6.29 -0.20 2.31
C PHE A 116 7.59 -0.28 3.11
N GLU A 117 7.59 -0.91 4.29
CA GLU A 117 8.81 -1.15 5.06
C GLU A 117 9.84 -1.97 4.27
N ARG A 118 9.39 -3.01 3.57
CA ARG A 118 10.27 -3.80 2.67
C ARG A 118 10.79 -2.96 1.50
N ALA A 119 9.96 -2.08 0.96
CA ALA A 119 10.36 -1.17 -0.12
C ALA A 119 11.42 -0.18 0.39
N LYS A 120 11.19 0.45 1.54
CA LYS A 120 12.10 1.37 2.22
C LYS A 120 13.43 0.69 2.54
N GLY A 121 13.41 -0.52 3.09
CA GLY A 121 14.62 -1.32 3.35
C GLY A 121 15.37 -1.80 2.10
N SER A 122 14.75 -1.68 0.92
CA SER A 122 15.37 -1.99 -0.38
C SER A 122 15.68 -0.75 -1.21
N ALA A 123 15.48 0.46 -0.66
CA ALA A 123 15.70 1.71 -1.37
C ALA A 123 17.18 1.87 -1.72
N ALA A 124 17.44 2.26 -2.96
CA ALA A 124 18.80 2.50 -3.45
C ALA A 124 19.28 3.93 -3.14
N SER A 125 18.38 4.82 -2.75
CA SER A 125 18.67 6.21 -2.43
C SER A 125 17.75 6.78 -1.35
N SER A 126 18.21 7.83 -0.67
CA SER A 126 17.38 8.58 0.29
C SER A 126 16.15 9.22 -0.34
N VAL A 127 16.17 9.51 -1.66
CA VAL A 127 15.01 10.05 -2.38
C VAL A 127 13.88 9.02 -2.42
N GLU A 128 14.20 7.77 -2.77
CA GLU A 128 13.22 6.68 -2.76
C GLU A 128 12.66 6.43 -1.35
N GLU A 129 13.50 6.53 -0.31
CA GLU A 129 13.02 6.45 1.08
C GLU A 129 12.04 7.58 1.43
N THR A 130 12.36 8.82 1.05
CA THR A 130 11.49 9.98 1.30
C THR A 130 10.17 9.95 0.54
N GLU A 131 10.07 9.21 -0.57
CA GLU A 131 8.81 8.98 -1.28
C GLU A 131 7.94 7.92 -0.60
N ILE A 132 8.55 6.97 0.11
CA ILE A 132 7.84 5.84 0.77
C ILE A 132 7.33 6.23 2.16
N SER A 133 8.10 7.02 2.91
CA SER A 133 7.73 7.41 4.29
C SER A 133 6.34 8.05 4.43
N PRO A 134 5.93 9.01 3.57
CA PRO A 134 4.58 9.56 3.63
C PRO A 134 3.47 8.52 3.42
N LEU A 135 3.72 7.48 2.61
CA LEU A 135 2.76 6.40 2.37
C LEU A 135 2.63 5.48 3.59
N ILE A 136 3.73 5.28 4.33
CA ILE A 136 3.69 4.58 5.63
C ILE A 136 2.88 5.41 6.64
N ALA A 137 3.13 6.71 6.72
CA ALA A 137 2.39 7.61 7.60
C ALA A 137 0.89 7.59 7.29
N GLU A 138 0.49 7.69 6.01
CA GLU A 138 -0.91 7.59 5.58
C GLU A 138 -1.54 6.26 6.02
N ALA A 139 -0.87 5.13 5.75
CA ALA A 139 -1.39 3.82 6.14
C ALA A 139 -1.54 3.66 7.66
N LEU A 140 -0.61 4.22 8.44
CA LEU A 140 -0.65 4.21 9.90
C LEU A 140 -1.79 5.06 10.45
N LEU A 141 -2.00 6.27 9.92
CA LEU A 141 -3.11 7.15 10.32
C LEU A 141 -4.47 6.53 10.02
N THR A 142 -4.63 5.93 8.84
CA THR A 142 -5.89 5.21 8.54
C THR A 142 -6.08 4.00 9.46
N LEU A 143 -5.00 3.26 9.76
CA LEU A 143 -5.06 2.10 10.66
C LEU A 143 -5.40 2.52 12.09
N GLU A 144 -4.83 3.62 12.56
CA GLU A 144 -5.13 4.23 13.86
C GLU A 144 -6.64 4.51 14.00
N ASN A 145 -7.25 5.19 13.02
CA ASN A 145 -8.68 5.53 13.03
C ASN A 145 -9.58 4.29 13.11
N LEU A 146 -9.08 3.14 12.65
CA LEU A 146 -9.78 1.86 12.68
C LEU A 146 -9.38 0.99 13.87
N THR A 147 -8.59 1.48 14.83
CA THR A 147 -8.09 0.70 15.97
C THR A 147 -8.84 1.03 17.27
N ALA A 148 -9.47 0.01 17.86
CA ALA A 148 -10.27 0.17 19.08
C ALA A 148 -9.42 0.31 20.35
N ASP A 149 -8.33 -0.47 20.44
CA ASP A 149 -7.44 -0.45 21.61
C ASP A 149 -6.66 0.87 21.68
N GLU A 150 -6.78 1.57 22.80
CA GLU A 150 -6.21 2.91 22.98
C GLU A 150 -4.68 2.90 22.97
N ASN A 151 -4.04 1.93 23.64
CA ASN A 151 -2.58 1.83 23.65
C ASN A 151 -2.03 1.59 22.24
N THR A 152 -2.64 0.66 21.51
CA THR A 152 -2.25 0.37 20.11
C THR A 152 -2.46 1.61 19.23
N ARG A 153 -3.53 2.38 19.47
CA ARG A 153 -3.82 3.61 18.73
C ARG A 153 -2.75 4.68 18.97
N GLU A 154 -2.35 4.89 20.22
CA GLU A 154 -1.26 5.82 20.56
C GLU A 154 0.08 5.41 19.92
N GLU A 155 0.41 4.12 19.92
CA GLU A 155 1.62 3.60 19.25
C GLU A 155 1.60 3.85 17.74
N LEU A 156 0.47 3.63 17.08
CA LEU A 156 0.29 3.88 15.66
C LEU A 156 0.41 5.37 15.34
N TYR A 157 -0.21 6.23 16.16
CA TYR A 157 -0.13 7.69 16.01
C TYR A 157 1.32 8.17 16.14
N ALA A 158 2.02 7.81 17.22
CA ALA A 158 3.41 8.20 17.42
C ALA A 158 4.31 7.76 16.26
N ARG A 159 4.09 6.55 15.76
CA ARG A 159 4.83 6.05 14.60
C ARG A 159 4.50 6.82 13.31
N SER A 160 3.25 7.23 13.12
CA SER A 160 2.85 8.03 11.95
C SER A 160 3.53 9.39 11.92
N GLN A 161 3.69 10.04 13.06
CA GLN A 161 4.35 11.35 13.22
C GLN A 161 5.82 11.30 12.81
N VAL A 162 6.52 10.25 13.27
CA VAL A 162 7.91 9.97 12.87
C VAL A 162 8.04 9.79 11.36
N GLU A 163 7.14 9.01 10.74
CA GLU A 163 7.17 8.75 9.30
C GLU A 163 6.74 9.97 8.45
N ALA A 164 5.89 10.85 9.00
CA ALA A 164 5.52 12.12 8.37
C ALA A 164 6.64 13.18 8.44
N GLY A 165 7.64 12.98 9.30
CA GLY A 165 8.72 13.94 9.54
C GLY A 165 8.29 15.11 10.43
N GLU A 166 7.22 14.96 11.21
CA GLU A 166 6.69 16.00 12.12
C GLU A 166 7.43 16.06 13.47
N ASP A 167 8.28 15.06 13.75
CA ASP A 167 9.14 14.96 14.96
C ASP A 167 10.55 15.59 14.81
N LEU A 168 10.76 16.47 13.82
CA LEU A 168 12.03 17.17 13.57
C LEU A 168 11.98 18.68 13.87
#